data_AF-A0A8T0AIZ5-F1
#
_entry.id   AF-A0A8T0AIZ5-F1
#
_cell.length_a   1.000
_cell.length_b   1.000
_cell.length_c   1.000
_cell.angle_alpha   90.00
_cell.angle_beta   90.00
_cell.angle_gamma   90.00
#
_symmetry.space_group_name_H-M   'P 1'
#
loop_
_entity.id
_entity.type
_entity.pdbx_description
1 polymer ?
#
loop_
_entity_poly.entity_id
_entity_poly.type
_entity_poly.pdbx_seq_one_letter_code
_entity_poly.pdbx_strand_id
1 'polypeptide(L)'
;MSHLKQHVVDMETCFYRILQDPRMVTPLSQALTSRHRGRVHAALRVLFEAAPLPDFPAIILGESIAANNAYWKREGELGVRGSGVQEDGVPAVKNFAPNSPSRQNIDSLIEKLQSGIQLQEQIKDVHMSEIIDVYEQKISALASKEGRLQDLLEAKALALSQADRLIAQYRCQRAQAEAEARKLASLLKDTERRKEDLQAELSDQVMEVEKLKSDSQQLLQHNSRLQAVSDEHQNLKSTYNQLLSRYSKSEVMLKELQATHISLTQQAESLRKSNEGFRLQQERLSSELQQKEEKISGMEAEMQEKRDTIAELQAEARRQEEQAEEMKENINTLRKELAKTEQARKDASIKASSLELQRSQLESKLQKREEELGKHTQMIAMIHSLSSGKLKSDATANLSL
;
A
#
# COMPACT_ATOMS: atom_id res chain seq x y z
N MET A 1 63.56 5.97 -21.92
CA MET A 1 62.11 6.24 -21.90
C MET A 1 61.33 5.01 -21.42
N SER A 2 61.08 3.96 -22.22
CA SER A 2 60.30 2.76 -21.79
C SER A 2 60.62 2.22 -20.39
N HIS A 3 61.90 1.99 -20.03
CA HIS A 3 62.29 1.52 -18.69
C HIS A 3 62.22 2.55 -17.54
N LEU A 4 62.04 3.84 -17.84
CA LEU A 4 62.06 4.95 -16.89
C LEU A 4 60.71 5.69 -16.80
N LYS A 5 59.70 5.28 -17.59
CA LYS A 5 58.43 6.01 -17.73
C LYS A 5 57.64 6.15 -16.41
N GLN A 6 57.81 5.21 -15.49
CA GLN A 6 57.19 5.20 -14.16
C GLN A 6 57.97 6.00 -13.09
N HIS A 7 59.21 6.40 -13.37
CA HIS A 7 60.13 7.01 -12.39
C HIS A 7 60.41 8.50 -12.67
N VAL A 8 59.88 9.05 -13.77
CA VAL A 8 60.09 10.44 -14.18
C VAL A 8 58.74 11.04 -14.57
N VAL A 9 58.38 12.15 -13.95
CA VAL A 9 57.11 12.88 -14.20
C VAL A 9 56.99 13.23 -15.69
N ASP A 10 55.77 13.11 -16.24
CA ASP A 10 55.39 13.32 -17.64
C ASP A 10 56.09 12.46 -18.71
N MET A 11 57.06 11.63 -18.32
CA MET A 11 57.82 10.76 -19.24
C MET A 11 56.94 9.72 -19.95
N GLU A 12 55.90 9.21 -19.30
CA GLU A 12 54.97 8.26 -19.89
C GLU A 12 54.11 8.90 -20.99
N THR A 13 53.54 10.08 -20.73
CA THR A 13 52.75 10.83 -21.72
C THR A 13 53.62 11.29 -22.90
N CYS A 14 54.85 11.74 -22.64
CA CYS A 14 55.81 12.08 -23.69
C CYS A 14 56.22 10.85 -24.51
N PHE A 15 56.44 9.70 -23.87
CA PHE A 15 56.82 8.46 -24.54
C PHE A 15 55.73 7.98 -25.50
N TYR A 16 54.47 7.92 -25.07
CA TYR A 16 53.36 7.52 -25.95
C TYR A 16 53.11 8.52 -27.08
N ARG A 17 53.22 9.83 -26.82
CA ARG A 17 53.16 10.86 -27.87
C ARG A 17 54.25 10.70 -28.94
N ILE A 18 55.45 10.29 -28.55
CA ILE A 18 56.55 9.98 -29.48
C ILE A 18 56.24 8.72 -30.30
N LEU A 19 55.63 7.70 -29.71
CA LEU A 19 55.27 6.46 -30.44
C LEU A 19 54.16 6.66 -31.50
N GLN A 20 53.32 7.67 -31.34
CA GLN A 20 52.31 8.08 -32.33
C GLN A 20 52.87 9.01 -33.42
N ASP A 21 54.10 9.52 -33.28
CA ASP A 21 54.71 10.41 -34.28
C ASP A 21 55.03 9.62 -35.56
N PRO A 22 54.52 10.02 -36.75
CA PRO A 22 54.79 9.32 -38.00
C PRO A 22 56.28 9.27 -38.36
N ARG A 23 57.12 10.15 -37.79
CA ARG A 23 58.59 10.10 -37.95
C ARG A 23 59.22 8.86 -37.33
N MET A 24 58.53 8.14 -36.45
CA MET A 24 58.98 6.86 -35.90
C MET A 24 58.92 5.70 -36.90
N VAL A 25 58.18 5.83 -38.01
CA VAL A 25 58.01 4.78 -39.02
C VAL A 25 59.34 4.41 -39.69
N THR A 26 60.16 5.39 -40.07
CA THR A 26 61.44 5.12 -40.74
C THR A 26 62.47 4.44 -39.83
N PRO A 27 62.73 4.90 -38.58
CA PRO A 27 63.58 4.18 -37.65
C PRO A 27 63.08 2.76 -37.31
N LEU A 28 61.77 2.57 -37.11
CA LEU A 28 61.20 1.26 -36.79
C LEU A 28 61.33 0.28 -37.96
N SER A 29 60.97 0.69 -39.19
CA SER A 29 61.11 -0.16 -40.38
C SER A 29 62.57 -0.53 -40.67
N GLN A 30 63.53 0.38 -40.48
CA GLN A 30 64.96 0.09 -40.61
C GLN A 30 65.47 -0.87 -39.51
N ALA A 31 64.99 -0.73 -38.28
CA ALA A 31 65.39 -1.59 -37.17
C ALA A 31 64.76 -3.00 -37.25
N LEU A 32 63.51 -3.11 -37.72
CA LEU A 32 62.82 -4.39 -37.96
C LEU A 32 63.40 -5.17 -39.15
N THR A 33 63.88 -4.48 -40.19
CA THR A 33 64.57 -5.10 -41.34
C THR A 33 66.08 -5.24 -41.16
N SER A 34 66.60 -5.01 -39.94
CA SER A 34 68.04 -5.06 -39.66
C SER A 34 68.57 -6.49 -39.51
N ARG A 35 69.78 -6.73 -40.04
CA ARG A 35 70.50 -8.00 -39.82
C ARG A 35 70.96 -8.20 -38.36
N HIS A 36 70.92 -7.16 -37.52
CA HIS A 36 71.33 -7.26 -36.11
C HIS A 36 70.18 -7.67 -35.20
N ARG A 37 70.22 -8.91 -34.70
CA ARG A 37 69.24 -9.48 -33.75
C ARG A 37 68.85 -8.53 -32.61
N GLY A 38 69.81 -7.82 -32.00
CA GLY A 38 69.53 -6.87 -30.92
C GLY A 38 68.65 -5.69 -31.33
N ARG A 39 68.82 -5.16 -32.55
CA ARG A 39 68.00 -4.05 -33.09
C ARG A 39 66.57 -4.52 -33.39
N VAL A 40 66.43 -5.70 -33.98
CA VAL A 40 65.11 -6.32 -34.25
C VAL A 40 64.34 -6.56 -32.95
N HIS A 41 64.97 -7.14 -31.92
CA HIS A 41 64.32 -7.34 -30.61
C HIS A 41 63.90 -6.03 -29.94
N ALA A 42 64.74 -4.99 -29.99
CA ALA A 42 64.40 -3.68 -29.45
C ALA A 42 63.21 -3.05 -30.20
N ALA A 43 63.22 -3.11 -31.54
CA ALA A 43 62.15 -2.58 -32.38
C ALA A 43 60.84 -3.33 -32.20
N LEU A 44 60.86 -4.67 -32.06
CA LEU A 44 59.66 -5.47 -31.78
C LEU A 44 59.03 -5.11 -30.42
N ARG A 45 59.81 -4.89 -29.36
CA ARG A 45 59.27 -4.42 -28.08
C ARG A 45 58.59 -3.06 -28.21
N VAL A 46 59.22 -2.12 -28.93
CA VAL A 46 58.64 -0.80 -29.18
C VAL A 46 57.38 -0.90 -30.05
N LEU A 47 57.36 -1.80 -31.03
CA LEU A 47 56.21 -2.05 -31.89
C LEU A 47 55.01 -2.60 -31.10
N PHE A 48 55.21 -3.58 -30.20
CA PHE A 48 54.12 -4.10 -29.37
C PHE A 48 53.56 -3.07 -28.38
N GLU A 49 54.39 -2.13 -27.91
CA GLU A 49 53.97 -1.02 -27.05
C GLU A 49 53.25 0.10 -27.84
N ALA A 50 53.55 0.25 -29.14
CA ALA A 50 52.99 1.29 -30.01
C ALA A 50 51.75 0.86 -30.80
N ALA A 51 51.66 -0.41 -31.21
CA ALA A 51 50.56 -0.95 -32.01
C ALA A 51 49.14 -0.81 -31.42
N PRO A 52 48.91 -0.85 -30.09
CA PRO A 52 47.56 -0.63 -29.54
C PRO A 52 47.20 0.85 -29.36
N LEU A 53 48.08 1.79 -29.70
CA LEU A 53 47.78 3.22 -29.61
C LEU A 53 46.82 3.66 -30.72
N PRO A 54 45.89 4.59 -30.47
CA PRO A 54 45.09 5.19 -31.52
C PRO A 54 45.99 5.91 -32.52
N ASP A 55 45.58 5.91 -33.79
CA ASP A 55 46.26 6.53 -34.93
C ASP A 55 47.70 6.05 -35.19
N PHE A 56 48.09 4.87 -34.67
CA PHE A 56 49.38 4.26 -35.00
C PHE A 56 49.49 3.97 -36.51
N PRO A 57 50.54 4.44 -37.22
CA PRO A 57 50.66 4.37 -38.68
C PRO A 57 51.07 2.98 -39.22
N ALA A 58 50.30 1.95 -38.87
CA ALA A 58 50.58 0.54 -39.19
C ALA A 58 50.72 0.26 -40.70
N ILE A 59 49.88 0.88 -41.54
CA ILE A 59 49.91 0.69 -43.01
C ILE A 59 51.22 1.22 -43.59
N ILE A 60 51.58 2.47 -43.28
CA ILE A 60 52.81 3.13 -43.76
C ILE A 60 54.06 2.40 -43.24
N LEU A 61 53.99 1.82 -42.02
CA LEU A 61 55.04 0.96 -41.49
C LEU A 61 55.18 -0.36 -42.27
N GLY A 62 54.07 -1.00 -42.62
CA GLY A 62 54.06 -2.19 -43.47
C GLY A 62 54.68 -1.93 -44.85
N GLU A 63 54.30 -0.83 -45.50
CA GLU A 63 54.87 -0.37 -46.78
C GLU A 63 56.38 -0.09 -46.65
N SER A 64 56.79 0.60 -45.58
CA SER A 64 58.20 0.92 -45.31
C SER A 64 59.05 -0.34 -45.06
N ILE A 65 58.50 -1.34 -44.38
CA ILE A 65 59.15 -2.65 -44.17
C ILE A 65 59.30 -3.39 -45.51
N ALA A 66 58.25 -3.40 -46.34
CA ALA A 66 58.29 -4.02 -47.66
C ALA A 66 59.34 -3.34 -48.58
N ALA A 67 59.38 -2.00 -48.58
CA ALA A 67 60.35 -1.21 -49.33
C ALA A 67 61.80 -1.47 -48.87
N ASN A 68 62.07 -1.46 -47.56
CA ASN A 68 63.39 -1.75 -47.02
C ASN A 68 63.84 -3.18 -47.34
N ASN A 69 62.97 -4.18 -47.24
CA ASN A 69 63.29 -5.57 -47.61
C ASN A 69 63.58 -5.72 -49.11
N ALA A 70 62.84 -5.01 -49.97
CA ALA A 70 63.10 -4.97 -51.40
C ALA A 70 64.45 -4.29 -51.75
N TYR A 71 64.80 -3.22 -51.01
CA TYR A 71 66.12 -2.57 -51.12
C TYR A 71 67.25 -3.55 -50.76
N TRP A 72 67.19 -4.19 -49.59
CA TRP A 72 68.22 -5.15 -49.15
C TRP A 72 68.37 -6.35 -50.09
N LYS A 73 67.27 -6.79 -50.73
CA LYS A 73 67.30 -7.87 -51.72
C LYS A 73 68.01 -7.43 -53.01
N ARG A 74 67.70 -6.24 -53.54
CA ARG A 74 68.35 -5.68 -54.74
C ARG A 74 69.84 -5.40 -54.53
N GLU A 75 70.21 -4.92 -53.34
CA GLU A 75 71.62 -4.68 -52.98
C GLU A 75 72.44 -5.98 -52.94
N GLY A 76 71.82 -7.09 -52.51
CA GLY A 76 72.42 -8.43 -52.58
C GLY A 76 72.57 -8.99 -54.01
N GLU A 77 71.72 -8.58 -54.95
CA GLU A 77 71.75 -9.03 -56.36
C GLU A 77 72.79 -8.26 -57.19
N LEU A 78 73.01 -6.97 -56.90
CA LEU A 78 73.98 -6.11 -57.61
C LEU A 78 75.45 -6.44 -57.30
N GLY A 79 75.75 -7.13 -56.19
CA GLY A 79 77.11 -7.57 -55.86
C GLY A 79 77.65 -8.73 -56.71
N VAL A 80 76.85 -9.31 -57.61
CA VAL A 80 77.15 -10.59 -58.28
C VAL A 80 77.33 -10.47 -59.81
N ARG A 81 77.01 -9.32 -60.43
CA ARG A 81 76.90 -9.21 -61.90
C ARG A 81 77.90 -8.23 -62.53
N GLY A 82 79.14 -8.69 -62.70
CA GLY A 82 80.17 -7.96 -63.45
C GLY A 82 81.08 -8.87 -64.28
N SER A 83 80.65 -9.27 -65.48
CA SER A 83 81.48 -9.70 -66.63
C SER A 83 80.62 -10.20 -67.81
N GLY A 84 81.07 -9.98 -69.05
CA GLY A 84 80.61 -10.72 -70.23
C GLY A 84 80.11 -9.88 -71.43
N VAL A 85 81.03 -9.42 -72.28
CA VAL A 85 80.77 -8.91 -73.65
C VAL A 85 81.82 -9.53 -74.58
N GLN A 86 81.43 -10.10 -75.72
CA GLN A 86 82.31 -10.24 -76.90
C GLN A 86 81.56 -10.63 -78.19
N GLU A 87 82.15 -10.28 -79.33
CA GLU A 87 81.67 -10.47 -80.72
C GLU A 87 82.63 -11.32 -81.58
N ASP A 88 82.15 -11.67 -82.80
CA ASP A 88 82.87 -11.59 -84.10
C ASP A 88 83.68 -12.79 -84.69
N GLY A 89 83.80 -12.82 -86.05
CA GLY A 89 84.98 -13.37 -86.76
C GLY A 89 84.82 -14.37 -87.95
N VAL A 90 85.23 -13.97 -89.17
CA VAL A 90 85.50 -14.78 -90.41
C VAL A 90 86.18 -13.90 -91.51
N PRO A 91 86.67 -14.37 -92.70
CA PRO A 91 87.12 -15.70 -93.22
C PRO A 91 88.52 -15.65 -93.94
N ALA A 92 88.98 -16.69 -94.69
CA ALA A 92 90.14 -16.58 -95.62
C ALA A 92 90.20 -17.61 -96.81
N VAL A 93 90.85 -17.22 -97.92
CA VAL A 93 91.01 -17.96 -99.22
C VAL A 93 92.44 -17.76 -99.80
N LYS A 94 93.02 -18.71 -100.58
CA LYS A 94 94.19 -18.47 -101.49
C LYS A 94 94.20 -19.34 -102.77
N ASN A 95 94.74 -18.77 -103.86
CA ASN A 95 95.07 -19.38 -105.18
C ASN A 95 96.61 -19.41 -105.40
N PHE A 96 97.12 -20.14 -106.41
CA PHE A 96 98.10 -19.67 -107.44
C PHE A 96 98.47 -20.79 -108.46
N ALA A 97 99.03 -20.43 -109.62
CA ALA A 97 99.26 -21.31 -110.79
C ALA A 97 100.69 -21.14 -111.42
N PRO A 98 100.96 -21.40 -112.72
CA PRO A 98 101.83 -22.49 -113.19
C PRO A 98 103.12 -22.03 -113.93
N ASN A 99 103.92 -22.95 -114.53
CA ASN A 99 104.94 -22.58 -115.53
C ASN A 99 105.50 -23.71 -116.43
N SER A 100 106.06 -23.30 -117.57
CA SER A 100 106.77 -24.04 -118.64
C SER A 100 107.50 -22.99 -119.55
N PRO A 101 108.01 -23.24 -120.78
CA PRO A 101 108.27 -24.47 -121.56
C PRO A 101 109.71 -24.53 -122.18
N SER A 102 110.01 -25.53 -123.04
CA SER A 102 111.05 -25.37 -124.08
C SER A 102 110.83 -26.23 -125.34
N ARG A 103 111.23 -25.72 -126.51
CA ARG A 103 111.08 -26.31 -127.86
C ARG A 103 112.43 -26.46 -128.55
N GLN A 104 112.55 -27.42 -129.48
CA GLN A 104 113.40 -27.33 -130.69
C GLN A 104 113.05 -28.46 -131.69
N ASN A 105 113.55 -28.36 -132.93
CA ASN A 105 113.32 -29.25 -134.09
C ASN A 105 111.95 -29.06 -134.79
N ILE A 106 111.83 -27.98 -135.57
CA ILE A 106 110.58 -27.54 -136.20
C ILE A 106 110.31 -28.21 -137.57
N ASP A 107 111.34 -28.54 -138.35
CA ASP A 107 111.16 -28.91 -139.75
C ASP A 107 110.71 -30.37 -139.97
N SER A 108 110.89 -31.24 -138.98
CA SER A 108 110.30 -32.61 -138.98
C SER A 108 108.91 -32.69 -138.34
N LEU A 109 108.40 -31.57 -137.81
CA LEU A 109 107.10 -31.49 -137.16
C LEU A 109 105.99 -31.11 -138.16
N ILE A 110 106.32 -30.39 -139.23
CA ILE A 110 105.34 -29.82 -140.17
C ILE A 110 104.60 -30.91 -140.98
N GLU A 111 105.30 -31.94 -141.48
CA GLU A 111 104.66 -33.07 -142.19
C GLU A 111 103.75 -33.92 -141.27
N LYS A 112 104.12 -34.06 -139.99
CA LYS A 112 103.29 -34.75 -138.98
C LYS A 112 102.12 -33.90 -138.50
N LEU A 113 102.25 -32.58 -138.51
CA LEU A 113 101.16 -31.66 -138.18
C LEU A 113 100.06 -31.71 -139.24
N GLN A 114 100.38 -31.68 -140.54
CA GLN A 114 99.33 -31.67 -141.57
C GLN A 114 98.48 -32.95 -141.59
N SER A 115 99.09 -34.11 -141.38
CA SER A 115 98.39 -35.40 -141.25
C SER A 115 97.72 -35.58 -139.88
N GLY A 116 98.31 -35.03 -138.82
CA GLY A 116 97.73 -35.04 -137.47
C GLY A 116 96.55 -34.10 -137.31
N ILE A 117 96.55 -32.91 -137.93
CA ILE A 117 95.55 -31.85 -137.71
C ILE A 117 94.14 -32.31 -138.10
N GLN A 118 93.94 -32.97 -139.25
CA GLN A 118 92.60 -33.39 -139.66
C GLN A 118 92.00 -34.47 -138.73
N LEU A 119 92.82 -35.41 -138.24
CA LEU A 119 92.37 -36.40 -137.27
C LEU A 119 92.20 -35.79 -135.87
N GLN A 120 93.08 -34.86 -135.50
CA GLN A 120 93.10 -34.23 -134.19
C GLN A 120 92.05 -33.11 -134.05
N GLU A 121 91.59 -32.47 -135.12
CA GLU A 121 90.42 -31.59 -135.10
C GLU A 121 89.15 -32.40 -134.84
N GLN A 122 88.95 -33.54 -135.50
CA GLN A 122 87.83 -34.44 -135.17
C GLN A 122 87.90 -34.98 -133.73
N ILE A 123 89.08 -35.41 -133.27
CA ILE A 123 89.25 -35.87 -131.87
C ILE A 123 89.10 -34.71 -130.87
N LYS A 124 89.50 -33.48 -131.21
CA LYS A 124 89.28 -32.29 -130.38
C LYS A 124 87.80 -31.91 -130.33
N ASP A 125 87.06 -31.97 -131.43
CA ASP A 125 85.62 -31.69 -131.44
C ASP A 125 84.83 -32.74 -130.63
N VAL A 126 85.16 -34.02 -130.76
CA VAL A 126 84.56 -35.08 -129.92
C VAL A 126 84.87 -34.83 -128.44
N HIS A 127 86.12 -34.58 -128.08
CA HIS A 127 86.51 -34.31 -126.70
C HIS A 127 85.93 -32.98 -126.17
N MET A 128 85.77 -31.97 -127.04
CA MET A 128 85.11 -30.71 -126.69
C MET A 128 83.62 -30.93 -126.45
N SER A 129 82.96 -31.78 -127.25
CA SER A 129 81.57 -32.21 -127.00
C SER A 129 81.45 -32.93 -125.66
N GLU A 130 82.30 -33.91 -125.35
CA GLU A 130 82.31 -34.59 -124.04
C GLU A 130 82.48 -33.60 -122.87
N ILE A 131 83.35 -32.61 -123.01
CA ILE A 131 83.55 -31.57 -122.00
C ILE A 131 82.31 -30.69 -121.88
N ILE A 132 81.69 -30.30 -122.99
CA ILE A 132 80.43 -29.52 -123.02
C ILE A 132 79.31 -30.32 -122.36
N ASP A 133 79.13 -31.60 -122.70
CA ASP A 133 78.11 -32.50 -122.12
C ASP A 133 78.28 -32.61 -120.60
N VAL A 134 79.52 -32.73 -120.10
CA VAL A 134 79.81 -32.75 -118.66
C VAL A 134 79.46 -31.41 -117.99
N TYR A 135 79.74 -30.28 -118.64
CA TYR A 135 79.35 -28.97 -118.11
C TYR A 135 77.84 -28.74 -118.17
N GLU A 136 77.15 -29.14 -119.24
CA GLU A 136 75.70 -29.04 -119.39
C GLU A 136 74.97 -29.94 -118.40
N GLN A 137 75.44 -31.17 -118.18
CA GLN A 137 74.96 -32.05 -117.12
C GLN A 137 75.17 -31.43 -115.73
N LYS A 138 76.33 -30.80 -115.50
CA LYS A 138 76.63 -30.11 -114.22
C LYS A 138 75.75 -28.87 -114.01
N ILE A 139 75.50 -28.08 -115.06
CA ILE A 139 74.59 -26.93 -115.03
C ILE A 139 73.16 -27.41 -114.75
N SER A 140 72.69 -28.44 -115.44
CA SER A 140 71.38 -29.06 -115.21
C SER A 140 71.23 -29.64 -113.80
N ALA A 141 72.30 -30.26 -113.27
CA ALA A 141 72.36 -30.76 -111.90
C ALA A 141 72.41 -29.64 -110.85
N LEU A 142 72.90 -28.45 -111.20
CA LEU A 142 72.88 -27.27 -110.34
C LEU A 142 71.50 -26.59 -110.38
N ALA A 143 70.92 -26.35 -111.57
CA ALA A 143 69.59 -25.78 -111.73
C ALA A 143 68.49 -26.64 -111.05
N SER A 144 68.58 -27.97 -111.16
CA SER A 144 67.66 -28.88 -110.46
C SER A 144 67.88 -28.95 -108.94
N LYS A 145 69.08 -28.61 -108.43
CA LYS A 145 69.32 -28.41 -106.99
C LYS A 145 68.80 -27.05 -106.52
N GLU A 146 68.99 -26.00 -107.31
CA GLU A 146 68.49 -24.65 -107.05
C GLU A 146 66.97 -24.65 -106.94
N GLY A 147 66.26 -25.24 -107.90
CA GLY A 147 64.80 -25.43 -107.84
C GLY A 147 64.35 -26.15 -106.56
N ARG A 148 64.97 -27.29 -106.21
CA ARG A 148 64.65 -28.02 -104.97
C ARG A 148 64.96 -27.22 -103.69
N LEU A 149 65.99 -26.39 -103.70
CA LEU A 149 66.32 -25.51 -102.58
C LEU A 149 65.30 -24.38 -102.45
N GLN A 150 64.80 -23.87 -103.57
CA GLN A 150 63.74 -22.87 -103.61
C GLN A 150 62.40 -23.47 -103.13
N ASP A 151 62.00 -24.64 -103.62
CA ASP A 151 60.82 -25.39 -103.12
C ASP A 151 60.88 -25.58 -101.60
N LEU A 152 62.05 -25.96 -101.06
CA LEU A 152 62.27 -26.16 -99.63
C LEU A 152 62.22 -24.84 -98.84
N LEU A 153 62.69 -23.74 -99.42
CA LEU A 153 62.64 -22.41 -98.82
C LEU A 153 61.19 -21.91 -98.76
N GLU A 154 60.43 -22.06 -99.85
CA GLU A 154 59.00 -21.72 -99.91
C GLU A 154 58.18 -22.56 -98.93
N ALA A 155 58.42 -23.88 -98.87
CA ALA A 155 57.78 -24.76 -97.89
C ALA A 155 58.08 -24.36 -96.43
N LYS A 156 59.32 -23.95 -96.13
CA LYS A 156 59.70 -23.42 -94.81
C LYS A 156 59.04 -22.08 -94.50
N ALA A 157 58.96 -21.17 -95.46
CA ALA A 157 58.29 -19.88 -95.30
C ALA A 157 56.79 -20.06 -95.01
N LEU A 158 56.13 -20.96 -95.75
CA LEU A 158 54.73 -21.33 -95.49
C LEU A 158 54.55 -21.97 -94.10
N ALA A 159 55.37 -22.94 -93.73
CA ALA A 159 55.31 -23.57 -92.40
C ALA A 159 55.53 -22.56 -91.25
N LEU A 160 56.45 -21.61 -91.43
CA LEU A 160 56.72 -20.54 -90.46
C LEU A 160 55.51 -19.60 -90.32
N SER A 161 54.91 -19.16 -91.43
CA SER A 161 53.70 -18.33 -91.39
C SER A 161 52.50 -19.03 -90.73
N GLN A 162 52.38 -20.36 -90.87
CA GLN A 162 51.37 -21.16 -90.19
C GLN A 162 51.64 -21.25 -88.68
N ALA A 163 52.90 -21.43 -88.29
CA ALA A 163 53.29 -21.42 -86.88
C ALA A 163 53.03 -20.07 -86.22
N ASP A 164 53.39 -18.95 -86.87
CA ASP A 164 53.11 -17.59 -86.37
C ASP A 164 51.61 -17.33 -86.22
N ARG A 165 50.79 -17.78 -87.18
CA ARG A 165 49.32 -17.71 -87.09
C ARG A 165 48.79 -18.47 -85.88
N LEU A 166 49.28 -19.69 -85.63
CA LEU A 166 48.88 -20.48 -84.44
C LEU A 166 49.33 -19.80 -83.14
N ILE A 167 50.56 -19.29 -83.08
CA ILE A 167 51.08 -18.54 -81.92
C ILE A 167 50.21 -17.30 -81.63
N ALA A 168 49.81 -16.56 -82.66
CA ALA A 168 48.91 -15.41 -82.52
C ALA A 168 47.53 -15.84 -81.99
N GLN A 169 46.95 -16.92 -82.52
CA GLN A 169 45.66 -17.46 -82.04
C GLN A 169 45.74 -17.89 -80.57
N TYR A 170 46.75 -18.64 -80.16
CA TYR A 170 46.95 -19.05 -78.76
C TYR A 170 47.16 -17.87 -77.83
N ARG A 171 47.90 -16.82 -78.25
CA ARG A 171 48.06 -15.59 -77.46
C ARG A 171 46.72 -14.87 -77.26
N CYS A 172 45.91 -14.74 -78.30
CA CYS A 172 44.58 -14.13 -78.21
C CYS A 172 43.63 -14.93 -77.31
N GLN A 173 43.55 -16.25 -77.49
CA GLN A 173 42.72 -17.14 -76.65
C GLN A 173 43.14 -17.07 -75.18
N ARG A 174 44.45 -17.08 -74.90
CA ARG A 174 44.97 -16.92 -73.54
C ARG A 174 44.58 -15.56 -72.95
N ALA A 175 44.74 -14.47 -73.69
CA ALA A 175 44.36 -13.14 -73.22
C ALA A 175 42.84 -13.03 -72.92
N GLN A 176 42.00 -13.66 -73.74
CA GLN A 176 40.56 -13.77 -73.51
C GLN A 176 40.24 -14.56 -72.23
N ALA A 177 40.78 -15.76 -72.07
CA ALA A 177 40.59 -16.59 -70.88
C ALA A 177 41.07 -15.89 -69.59
N GLU A 178 42.22 -15.19 -69.64
CA GLU A 178 42.69 -14.40 -68.49
C GLU A 178 41.80 -13.18 -68.21
N ALA A 179 41.18 -12.56 -69.22
CA ALA A 179 40.22 -11.46 -69.03
C ALA A 179 38.90 -11.96 -68.42
N GLU A 180 38.39 -13.10 -68.88
CA GLU A 180 37.20 -13.76 -68.32
C GLU A 180 37.43 -14.20 -66.88
N ALA A 181 38.58 -14.80 -66.57
CA ALA A 181 38.97 -15.16 -65.20
C ALA A 181 39.01 -13.93 -64.27
N ARG A 182 39.57 -12.80 -64.73
CA ARG A 182 39.56 -11.53 -63.97
C ARG A 182 38.13 -11.01 -63.74
N LYS A 183 37.25 -11.10 -64.75
CA LYS A 183 35.84 -10.70 -64.65
C LYS A 183 35.07 -11.58 -63.66
N LEU A 184 35.25 -12.90 -63.71
CA LEU A 184 34.63 -13.83 -62.78
C LEU A 184 35.13 -13.59 -61.35
N ALA A 185 36.43 -13.37 -61.15
CA ALA A 185 37.00 -13.03 -59.85
C ALA A 185 36.44 -11.71 -59.28
N SER A 186 36.23 -10.68 -60.11
CA SER A 186 35.58 -9.44 -59.64
C SER A 186 34.12 -9.66 -59.25
N LEU A 187 33.37 -10.45 -60.04
CA LEU A 187 31.98 -10.76 -59.73
C LEU A 187 31.85 -11.57 -58.43
N LEU A 188 32.71 -12.57 -58.22
CA LEU A 188 32.75 -13.34 -56.97
C LEU A 188 33.01 -12.42 -55.77
N LYS A 189 34.05 -11.58 -55.84
CA LYS A 189 34.38 -10.63 -54.77
C LYS A 189 33.22 -9.69 -54.43
N ASP A 190 32.50 -9.20 -55.43
CA ASP A 190 31.35 -8.32 -55.21
C ASP A 190 30.12 -9.09 -54.69
N THR A 191 29.95 -10.37 -55.00
CA THR A 191 28.94 -11.22 -54.36
C THR A 191 29.29 -11.59 -52.91
N GLU A 192 30.57 -11.80 -52.60
CA GLU A 192 31.05 -12.05 -51.24
C GLU A 192 30.82 -10.82 -50.35
N ARG A 193 31.20 -9.62 -50.82
CA ARG A 193 30.91 -8.36 -50.12
C ARG A 193 29.41 -8.16 -49.86
N ARG A 194 28.57 -8.30 -50.88
CA ARG A 194 27.10 -8.17 -50.71
C ARG A 194 26.54 -9.18 -49.72
N LYS A 195 27.12 -10.38 -49.63
CA LYS A 195 26.74 -11.38 -48.63
C LYS A 195 27.17 -10.93 -47.22
N GLU A 196 28.37 -10.37 -47.07
CA GLU A 196 28.85 -9.80 -45.80
C GLU A 196 27.97 -8.63 -45.35
N ASP A 197 27.64 -7.71 -46.26
CA ASP A 197 26.75 -6.56 -46.02
C ASP A 197 25.36 -7.04 -45.54
N LEU A 198 24.71 -7.94 -46.30
CA LEU A 198 23.41 -8.52 -45.93
C LEU A 198 23.45 -9.33 -44.63
N GLN A 199 24.58 -9.96 -44.31
CA GLN A 199 24.76 -10.69 -43.06
C GLN A 199 24.91 -9.74 -41.86
N ALA A 200 25.54 -8.57 -42.05
CA ALA A 200 25.57 -7.50 -41.05
C ALA A 200 24.17 -6.90 -40.83
N GLU A 201 23.47 -6.53 -41.91
CA GLU A 201 22.09 -6.01 -41.83
C GLU A 201 21.14 -6.99 -41.13
N LEU A 202 21.23 -8.29 -41.44
CA LEU A 202 20.45 -9.32 -40.76
C LEU A 202 20.80 -9.45 -39.27
N SER A 203 22.08 -9.34 -38.91
CA SER A 203 22.52 -9.36 -37.52
C SER A 203 21.95 -8.16 -36.73
N ASP A 204 22.00 -6.96 -37.32
CA ASP A 204 21.46 -5.75 -36.71
C ASP A 204 19.93 -5.84 -36.53
N GLN A 205 19.20 -6.33 -37.53
CA GLN A 205 17.76 -6.58 -37.44
C GLN A 205 17.41 -7.62 -36.36
N VAL A 206 18.19 -8.68 -36.19
CA VAL A 206 17.98 -9.66 -35.11
C VAL A 206 18.16 -9.00 -33.74
N MET A 207 19.21 -8.21 -33.55
CA MET A 207 19.45 -7.46 -32.30
C MET A 207 18.33 -6.45 -32.01
N GLU A 208 17.81 -5.76 -33.02
CA GLU A 208 16.67 -4.85 -32.86
C GLU A 208 15.39 -5.60 -32.48
N VAL A 209 15.11 -6.75 -33.13
CA VAL A 209 13.95 -7.61 -32.79
C VAL A 209 14.06 -8.17 -31.37
N GLU A 210 15.25 -8.53 -30.89
CA GLU A 210 15.46 -8.97 -29.51
C GLU A 210 15.24 -7.85 -28.50
N LYS A 211 15.72 -6.64 -28.80
CA LYS A 211 15.46 -5.44 -27.99
C LYS A 211 13.95 -5.14 -27.92
N LEU A 212 13.27 -5.08 -29.06
CA LEU A 212 11.81 -4.84 -29.12
C LEU A 212 11.01 -5.93 -28.40
N LYS A 213 11.45 -7.19 -28.42
CA LYS A 213 10.86 -8.27 -27.60
C LYS A 213 11.05 -8.00 -26.11
N SER A 214 12.22 -7.56 -25.67
CA SER A 214 12.48 -7.20 -24.26
C SER A 214 11.60 -6.02 -23.82
N ASP A 215 11.55 -4.96 -24.61
CA ASP A 215 10.73 -3.77 -24.35
C ASP A 215 9.23 -4.14 -24.28
N SER A 216 8.75 -4.97 -25.20
CA SER A 216 7.38 -5.51 -25.20
C SER A 216 7.08 -6.35 -23.94
N GLN A 217 8.01 -7.22 -23.50
CA GLN A 217 7.86 -7.98 -22.25
C GLN A 217 7.81 -7.06 -21.02
N GLN A 218 8.62 -6.02 -20.97
CA GLN A 218 8.59 -5.03 -19.88
C GLN A 218 7.27 -4.25 -19.86
N LEU A 219 6.74 -3.86 -21.02
CA LEU A 219 5.44 -3.20 -21.14
C LEU A 219 4.29 -4.12 -20.69
N LEU A 220 4.32 -5.42 -21.02
CA LEU A 220 3.36 -6.40 -20.54
C LEU A 220 3.40 -6.57 -19.01
N GLN A 221 4.61 -6.60 -18.42
CA GLN A 221 4.77 -6.64 -16.95
C GLN A 221 4.30 -5.34 -16.28
N HIS A 222 4.48 -4.19 -16.91
CA HIS A 222 3.96 -2.92 -16.39
C HIS A 222 2.43 -2.87 -16.49
N ASN A 223 1.86 -3.36 -17.58
CA ASN A 223 0.41 -3.44 -17.78
C ASN A 223 -0.25 -4.38 -16.75
N SER A 224 0.34 -5.54 -16.45
CA SER A 224 -0.21 -6.43 -15.42
C SER A 224 -0.14 -5.85 -14.00
N ARG A 225 0.90 -5.07 -13.68
CA ARG A 225 0.98 -4.29 -12.42
C ARG A 225 -0.11 -3.21 -12.36
N LEU A 226 -0.31 -2.46 -13.45
CA LEU A 226 -1.38 -1.47 -13.56
C LEU A 226 -2.78 -2.11 -13.37
N GLN A 227 -3.01 -3.27 -13.96
CA GLN A 227 -4.27 -4.01 -13.79
C GLN A 227 -4.48 -4.42 -12.32
N ALA A 228 -3.46 -4.98 -11.65
CA ALA A 228 -3.55 -5.34 -10.24
C ALA A 228 -3.87 -4.13 -9.34
N VAL A 229 -3.23 -2.97 -9.58
CA VAL A 229 -3.52 -1.72 -8.85
C VAL A 229 -4.94 -1.21 -9.14
N SER A 230 -5.43 -1.36 -10.37
CA SER A 230 -6.82 -1.02 -10.73
C SER A 230 -7.83 -1.92 -9.99
N ASP A 231 -7.56 -3.23 -9.90
CA ASP A 231 -8.41 -4.19 -9.20
C ASP A 231 -8.40 -3.94 -7.68
N GLU A 232 -7.23 -3.66 -7.10
CA GLU A 232 -7.09 -3.21 -5.71
C GLU A 232 -7.87 -1.91 -5.44
N HIS A 233 -7.78 -0.92 -6.32
CA HIS A 233 -8.54 0.33 -6.19
C HIS A 233 -10.05 0.09 -6.24
N GLN A 234 -10.53 -0.79 -7.14
CA GLN A 234 -11.94 -1.13 -7.24
C GLN A 234 -12.44 -1.90 -6.00
N ASN A 235 -11.61 -2.80 -5.45
CA ASN A 235 -11.89 -3.48 -4.17
C ASN A 235 -11.93 -2.51 -2.99
N LEU A 236 -10.99 -1.55 -2.92
CA LEU A 236 -10.96 -0.52 -1.91
C LEU A 236 -12.19 0.41 -2.00
N LYS A 237 -12.60 0.78 -3.22
CA LYS A 237 -13.82 1.55 -3.48
C LYS A 237 -15.09 0.80 -3.04
N SER A 238 -15.15 -0.51 -3.29
CA SER A 238 -16.24 -1.37 -2.83
C SER A 238 -16.32 -1.42 -1.29
N THR A 239 -15.20 -1.67 -0.61
CA THR A 239 -15.15 -1.73 0.85
C THR A 239 -15.41 -0.36 1.50
N TYR A 240 -14.93 0.74 0.92
CA TYR A 240 -15.27 2.10 1.34
C TYR A 240 -16.78 2.37 1.25
N ASN A 241 -17.43 2.02 0.14
CA ASN A 241 -18.87 2.20 -0.02
C ASN A 241 -19.68 1.34 0.99
N GLN A 242 -19.21 0.13 1.30
CA GLN A 242 -19.82 -0.70 2.34
C GLN A 242 -19.68 -0.07 3.74
N LEU A 243 -18.51 0.47 4.06
CA LEU A 243 -18.27 1.18 5.33
C LEU A 243 -19.12 2.45 5.44
N LEU A 244 -19.22 3.23 4.36
CA LEU A 244 -20.07 4.42 4.28
C LEU A 244 -21.54 4.07 4.50
N SER A 245 -22.05 2.99 3.88
CA SER A 245 -23.42 2.51 4.10
C SER A 245 -23.66 2.06 5.55
N ARG A 246 -22.68 1.42 6.19
CA ARG A 246 -22.76 1.09 7.63
C ARG A 246 -22.79 2.36 8.48
N TYR A 247 -21.93 3.33 8.20
CA TYR A 247 -21.89 4.61 8.92
C TYR A 247 -23.24 5.34 8.83
N SER A 248 -23.82 5.48 7.63
CA SER A 248 -25.14 6.11 7.46
C SER A 248 -26.25 5.39 8.22
N LYS A 249 -26.23 4.04 8.30
CA LYS A 249 -27.18 3.27 9.12
C LYS A 249 -27.00 3.54 10.61
N SER A 250 -25.75 3.58 11.09
CA SER A 250 -25.44 3.94 12.48
C SER A 250 -25.84 5.38 12.82
N GLU A 251 -25.69 6.32 11.89
CA GLU A 251 -26.11 7.72 12.06
C GLU A 251 -27.64 7.84 12.18
N VAL A 252 -28.40 7.10 11.36
CA VAL A 252 -29.88 7.03 11.48
C VAL A 252 -30.29 6.42 12.82
N MET A 253 -29.71 5.27 13.20
CA MET A 253 -29.98 4.61 14.48
C MET A 253 -29.65 5.51 15.70
N LEU A 254 -28.58 6.31 15.61
CA LEU A 254 -28.23 7.28 16.66
C LEU A 254 -29.27 8.41 16.77
N LYS A 255 -29.79 8.91 15.65
CA LYS A 255 -30.88 9.90 15.63
C LYS A 255 -32.19 9.33 16.18
N GLU A 256 -32.52 8.09 15.85
CA GLU A 256 -33.66 7.36 16.42
C GLU A 256 -33.52 7.19 17.94
N LEU A 257 -32.34 6.77 18.42
CA LEU A 257 -32.06 6.62 19.85
C LEU A 257 -32.09 7.96 20.59
N GLN A 258 -31.63 9.05 19.97
CA GLN A 258 -31.74 10.40 20.52
C GLN A 258 -33.22 10.83 20.63
N ALA A 259 -34.05 10.52 19.63
CA ALA A 259 -35.49 10.81 19.67
C ALA A 259 -36.22 9.99 20.76
N THR A 260 -35.90 8.70 20.93
CA THR A 260 -36.48 7.90 22.02
C THR A 260 -36.03 8.37 23.40
N HIS A 261 -34.77 8.79 23.55
CA HIS A 261 -34.27 9.40 24.79
C HIS A 261 -35.03 10.69 25.15
N ILE A 262 -35.25 11.58 24.17
CA ILE A 262 -36.03 12.82 24.37
C ILE A 262 -37.46 12.50 24.82
N SER A 263 -38.13 11.57 24.12
CA SER A 263 -39.49 11.11 24.46
C SER A 263 -39.57 10.52 25.88
N LEU A 264 -38.64 9.63 26.24
CA LEU A 264 -38.57 9.02 27.57
C LEU A 264 -38.31 10.05 28.67
N THR A 265 -37.48 11.06 28.38
CA THR A 265 -37.22 12.18 29.30
C THR A 265 -38.50 12.99 29.55
N GLN A 266 -39.25 13.33 28.51
CA GLN A 266 -40.55 14.01 28.62
C GLN A 266 -41.59 13.18 29.40
N GLN A 267 -41.61 11.86 29.20
CA GLN A 267 -42.46 10.95 29.96
C GLN A 267 -42.06 10.92 31.45
N ALA A 268 -40.76 10.84 31.76
CA ALA A 268 -40.24 10.86 33.12
C ALA A 268 -40.53 12.18 33.85
N GLU A 269 -40.41 13.33 33.17
CA GLU A 269 -40.82 14.63 33.71
C GLU A 269 -42.32 14.72 33.98
N SER A 270 -43.14 14.17 33.08
CA SER A 270 -44.59 14.13 33.25
C SER A 270 -45.01 13.26 34.45
N LEU A 271 -44.37 12.11 34.63
CA LEU A 271 -44.55 11.25 35.79
C LEU A 271 -44.07 11.92 37.09
N ARG A 272 -42.93 12.64 37.06
CA ARG A 272 -42.45 13.42 38.22
C ARG A 272 -43.48 14.47 38.66
N LYS A 273 -43.99 15.28 37.71
CA LYS A 273 -45.04 16.28 37.98
C LYS A 273 -46.32 15.65 38.55
N SER A 274 -46.73 14.50 38.01
CA SER A 274 -47.90 13.76 38.51
C SER A 274 -47.69 13.26 39.95
N ASN A 275 -46.52 12.68 40.25
CA ASN A 275 -46.16 12.25 41.60
C ASN A 275 -46.08 13.41 42.59
N GLU A 276 -45.51 14.56 42.21
CA GLU A 276 -45.52 15.78 43.02
C GLU A 276 -46.95 16.25 43.30
N GLY A 277 -47.83 16.24 42.30
CA GLY A 277 -49.26 16.53 42.46
C GLY A 277 -49.98 15.59 43.43
N PHE A 278 -49.77 14.28 43.30
CA PHE A 278 -50.34 13.29 44.22
C PHE A 278 -49.78 13.44 45.64
N ARG A 279 -48.49 13.76 45.80
CA ARG A 279 -47.87 14.02 47.12
C ARG A 279 -48.49 15.23 47.81
N LEU A 280 -48.69 16.34 47.08
CA LEU A 280 -49.39 17.53 47.58
C LEU A 280 -50.85 17.23 47.95
N GLN A 281 -51.54 16.40 47.15
CA GLN A 281 -52.90 15.95 47.46
C GLN A 281 -52.93 15.08 48.72
N GLN A 282 -51.96 14.18 48.90
CA GLN A 282 -51.80 13.35 50.09
C GLN A 282 -51.52 14.19 51.34
N GLU A 283 -50.58 15.13 51.27
CA GLU A 283 -50.26 16.07 52.36
C GLU A 283 -51.51 16.85 52.77
N ARG A 284 -52.25 17.39 51.80
CA ARG A 284 -53.52 18.10 52.06
C ARG A 284 -54.55 17.20 52.74
N LEU A 285 -54.81 16.00 52.21
CA LEU A 285 -55.77 15.07 52.80
C LEU A 285 -55.35 14.62 54.21
N SER A 286 -54.04 14.44 54.47
CA SER A 286 -53.57 14.14 55.82
C SER A 286 -53.79 15.29 56.80
N SER A 287 -53.63 16.54 56.37
CA SER A 287 -53.91 17.71 57.22
C SER A 287 -55.41 17.90 57.45
N GLU A 288 -56.25 17.71 56.42
CA GLU A 288 -57.71 17.72 56.57
C GLU A 288 -58.20 16.59 57.50
N LEU A 289 -57.57 15.41 57.45
CA LEU A 289 -57.86 14.28 58.33
C LEU A 289 -57.40 14.54 59.78
N GLN A 290 -56.18 15.06 60.00
CA GLN A 290 -55.72 15.46 61.32
C GLN A 290 -56.65 16.51 61.95
N GLN A 291 -57.07 17.54 61.20
CA GLN A 291 -58.05 18.53 61.69
C GLN A 291 -59.41 17.91 62.02
N LYS A 292 -59.78 16.79 61.40
CA LYS A 292 -61.01 16.04 61.73
C LYS A 292 -60.83 15.21 62.98
N GLU A 293 -59.69 14.54 63.15
CA GLU A 293 -59.32 13.81 64.37
C GLU A 293 -59.23 14.74 65.59
N GLU A 294 -58.59 15.90 65.46
CA GLU A 294 -58.54 16.93 66.51
C GLU A 294 -59.94 17.43 66.90
N LYS A 295 -60.84 17.63 65.92
CA LYS A 295 -62.25 18.00 66.17
C LYS A 295 -63.05 16.88 66.84
N ILE A 296 -62.83 15.62 66.43
CA ILE A 296 -63.47 14.47 67.06
C ILE A 296 -62.99 14.33 68.51
N SER A 297 -61.69 14.39 68.75
CA SER A 297 -61.11 14.33 70.10
C SER A 297 -61.61 15.48 71.00
N GLY A 298 -61.73 16.69 70.45
CA GLY A 298 -62.34 17.82 71.15
C GLY A 298 -63.82 17.57 71.52
N MET A 299 -64.62 17.09 70.56
CA MET A 299 -66.02 16.72 70.81
C MET A 299 -66.16 15.55 71.80
N GLU A 300 -65.26 14.58 71.78
CA GLU A 300 -65.22 13.47 72.74
C GLU A 300 -64.88 13.96 74.15
N ALA A 301 -63.94 14.90 74.28
CA ALA A 301 -63.62 15.54 75.56
C ALA A 301 -64.80 16.38 76.09
N GLU A 302 -65.43 17.22 75.26
CA GLU A 302 -66.66 17.94 75.62
C GLU A 302 -67.78 17.00 76.04
N MET A 303 -68.01 15.91 75.27
CA MET A 303 -69.02 14.90 75.60
C MET A 303 -68.70 14.17 76.91
N GLN A 304 -67.42 13.96 77.24
CA GLN A 304 -67.02 13.36 78.49
C GLN A 304 -67.22 14.33 79.67
N GLU A 305 -66.81 15.60 79.55
CA GLU A 305 -67.08 16.65 80.54
C GLU A 305 -68.59 16.79 80.81
N LYS A 306 -69.43 16.75 79.77
CA LYS A 306 -70.89 16.75 79.92
C LYS A 306 -71.41 15.49 80.63
N ARG A 307 -70.86 14.31 80.36
CA ARG A 307 -71.22 13.07 81.10
C ARG A 307 -70.84 13.17 82.57
N ASP A 308 -69.66 13.68 82.87
CA ASP A 308 -69.17 13.82 84.24
C ASP A 308 -70.02 14.86 85.00
N THR A 309 -70.33 15.99 84.38
CA THR A 309 -71.28 17.00 84.92
C THR A 309 -72.67 16.39 85.16
N ILE A 310 -73.18 15.57 84.23
CA ILE A 310 -74.47 14.87 84.40
C ILE A 310 -74.39 13.87 85.56
N ALA A 311 -73.27 13.15 85.73
CA ALA A 311 -73.08 12.21 86.84
C ALA A 311 -73.01 12.94 88.19
N GLU A 312 -72.35 14.10 88.27
CA GLU A 312 -72.34 14.98 89.45
C GLU A 312 -73.76 15.47 89.79
N LEU A 313 -74.50 15.98 88.80
CA LEU A 313 -75.88 16.43 88.98
C LEU A 313 -76.83 15.28 89.37
N GLN A 314 -76.63 14.07 88.85
CA GLN A 314 -77.39 12.88 89.25
C GLN A 314 -77.05 12.45 90.69
N ALA A 315 -75.78 12.54 91.10
CA ALA A 315 -75.38 12.26 92.47
C ALA A 315 -75.94 13.29 93.46
N GLU A 316 -75.94 14.57 93.09
CA GLU A 316 -76.53 15.63 93.92
C GLU A 316 -78.06 15.54 94.00
N ALA A 317 -78.73 15.21 92.88
CA ALA A 317 -80.15 14.92 92.88
C ALA A 317 -80.50 13.75 93.81
N ARG A 318 -79.71 12.67 93.80
CA ARG A 318 -79.88 11.55 94.75
C ARG A 318 -79.68 11.97 96.21
N ARG A 319 -78.66 12.79 96.52
CA ARG A 319 -78.50 13.34 97.88
C ARG A 319 -79.71 14.16 98.32
N GLN A 320 -80.30 14.95 97.41
CA GLN A 320 -81.50 15.73 97.70
C GLN A 320 -82.74 14.83 97.84
N GLU A 321 -82.85 13.74 97.08
CA GLU A 321 -83.89 12.71 97.27
C GLU A 321 -83.73 11.99 98.62
N GLU A 322 -82.51 11.59 98.99
CA GLU A 322 -82.18 10.98 100.28
C GLU A 322 -82.49 11.93 101.45
N GLN A 323 -82.07 13.20 101.37
CA GLN A 323 -82.42 14.23 102.35
C GLN A 323 -83.94 14.51 102.40
N ALA A 324 -84.64 14.44 101.26
CA ALA A 324 -86.08 14.61 101.21
C ALA A 324 -86.82 13.42 101.84
N GLU A 325 -86.35 12.18 101.67
CA GLU A 325 -86.87 11.02 102.38
C GLU A 325 -86.53 11.08 103.88
N GLU A 326 -85.31 11.43 104.27
CA GLU A 326 -84.94 11.63 105.69
C GLU A 326 -85.80 12.73 106.33
N MET A 327 -86.06 13.84 105.63
CA MET A 327 -87.02 14.85 106.08
C MET A 327 -88.47 14.33 106.14
N LYS A 328 -88.92 13.47 105.22
CA LYS A 328 -90.24 12.82 105.31
C LYS A 328 -90.32 11.86 106.49
N GLU A 329 -89.27 11.10 106.78
CA GLU A 329 -89.17 10.22 107.95
C GLU A 329 -89.18 11.03 109.26
N ASN A 330 -88.45 12.14 109.31
CA ASN A 330 -88.49 13.10 110.42
C ASN A 330 -89.87 13.73 110.60
N ILE A 331 -90.55 14.12 109.51
CA ILE A 331 -91.95 14.58 109.57
C ILE A 331 -92.89 13.46 110.06
N ASN A 332 -92.67 12.22 109.65
CA ASN A 332 -93.50 11.08 110.07
C ASN A 332 -93.24 10.64 111.53
N THR A 333 -92.02 10.75 112.03
CA THR A 333 -91.71 10.53 113.46
C THR A 333 -92.30 11.64 114.31
N LEU A 334 -92.11 12.91 113.94
CA LEU A 334 -92.77 14.05 114.60
C LEU A 334 -94.30 13.93 114.60
N ARG A 335 -94.92 13.45 113.51
CA ARG A 335 -96.36 13.13 113.47
C ARG A 335 -96.76 12.01 114.45
N LYS A 336 -95.94 10.96 114.58
CA LYS A 336 -96.16 9.87 115.55
C LYS A 336 -96.00 10.36 117.00
N GLU A 337 -95.05 11.24 117.27
CA GLU A 337 -94.87 11.86 118.59
C GLU A 337 -96.01 12.81 118.92
N LEU A 338 -96.41 13.67 117.97
CA LEU A 338 -97.58 14.52 118.12
C LEU A 338 -98.83 13.70 118.46
N ALA A 339 -99.11 12.61 117.72
CA ALA A 339 -100.23 11.72 118.00
C ALA A 339 -100.16 11.07 119.40
N LYS A 340 -98.95 10.70 119.89
CA LYS A 340 -98.77 10.24 121.28
C LYS A 340 -99.08 11.34 122.30
N THR A 341 -98.62 12.58 122.07
CA THR A 341 -98.91 13.70 122.98
C THR A 341 -100.40 14.08 122.98
N GLU A 342 -101.08 14.02 121.83
CA GLU A 342 -102.52 14.22 121.74
C GLU A 342 -103.31 13.12 122.48
N GLN A 343 -102.87 11.86 122.39
CA GLN A 343 -103.49 10.76 123.14
C GLN A 343 -103.29 10.94 124.65
N ALA A 344 -102.07 11.26 125.10
CA ALA A 344 -101.81 11.57 126.50
C ALA A 344 -102.67 12.75 127.01
N ARG A 345 -102.91 13.76 126.16
CA ARG A 345 -103.83 14.88 126.45
C ARG A 345 -105.29 14.41 126.60
N LYS A 346 -105.77 13.51 125.74
CA LYS A 346 -107.12 12.92 125.84
C LYS A 346 -107.28 12.13 127.14
N ASP A 347 -106.31 11.29 127.48
CA ASP A 347 -106.35 10.45 128.69
C ASP A 347 -106.32 11.31 129.97
N ALA A 348 -105.55 12.41 129.97
CA ALA A 348 -105.56 13.41 131.03
C ALA A 348 -106.92 14.13 131.14
N SER A 349 -107.56 14.46 130.01
CA SER A 349 -108.89 15.08 129.98
C SER A 349 -109.99 14.15 130.53
N ILE A 350 -109.88 12.83 130.29
CA ILE A 350 -110.79 11.82 130.84
C ILE A 350 -110.60 11.69 132.37
N LYS A 351 -109.36 11.74 132.86
CA LYS A 351 -109.08 11.81 134.30
C LYS A 351 -109.63 13.08 134.96
N ALA A 352 -109.51 14.24 134.34
CA ALA A 352 -110.03 15.50 134.86
C ALA A 352 -111.56 15.44 135.03
N SER A 353 -112.29 15.05 133.98
CA SER A 353 -113.75 14.91 133.99
C SER A 353 -114.26 13.83 134.96
N SER A 354 -113.50 12.76 135.20
CA SER A 354 -113.79 11.78 136.25
C SER A 354 -113.69 12.37 137.67
N LEU A 355 -112.79 13.34 137.90
CA LEU A 355 -112.60 13.98 139.21
C LEU A 355 -113.65 15.06 139.47
N GLU A 356 -114.07 15.81 138.44
CA GLU A 356 -115.19 16.75 138.52
C GLU A 356 -116.50 16.05 138.93
N LEU A 357 -116.75 14.84 138.40
CA LEU A 357 -117.92 14.05 138.76
C LEU A 357 -117.90 13.62 140.25
N GLN A 358 -116.73 13.22 140.79
CA GLN A 358 -116.59 12.92 142.21
C GLN A 358 -116.80 14.16 143.10
N ARG A 359 -116.30 15.33 142.68
CA ARG A 359 -116.50 16.60 143.39
C ARG A 359 -118.00 16.93 143.48
N SER A 360 -118.72 16.90 142.35
CA SER A 360 -120.16 17.22 142.31
C SER A 360 -121.00 16.28 143.21
N GLN A 361 -120.63 14.99 143.26
CA GLN A 361 -121.30 14.03 144.16
C GLN A 361 -121.07 14.33 145.64
N LEU A 362 -119.90 14.85 146.02
CA LEU A 362 -119.60 15.25 147.41
C LEU A 362 -120.33 16.54 147.81
N GLU A 363 -120.39 17.54 146.93
CA GLU A 363 -121.15 18.78 147.16
C GLU A 363 -122.64 18.46 147.45
N SER A 364 -123.27 17.54 146.70
CA SER A 364 -124.66 17.13 146.93
C SER A 364 -124.93 16.44 148.29
N LYS A 365 -123.90 15.80 148.87
CA LYS A 365 -124.00 15.15 150.19
C LYS A 365 -123.82 16.16 151.32
N LEU A 366 -123.05 17.22 151.10
CA LEU A 366 -122.81 18.29 152.05
C LEU A 366 -124.08 19.14 152.22
N GLN A 367 -124.72 19.51 151.10
CA GLN A 367 -125.97 20.27 151.07
C GLN A 367 -127.12 19.57 151.84
N LYS A 368 -127.23 18.24 151.74
CA LYS A 368 -128.21 17.45 152.52
C LYS A 368 -127.95 17.45 154.04
N ARG A 369 -126.70 17.62 154.47
CA ARG A 369 -126.37 17.74 155.91
C ARG A 369 -126.66 19.14 156.46
N GLU A 370 -126.52 20.18 155.63
CA GLU A 370 -126.93 21.54 156.00
C GLU A 370 -128.45 21.64 156.24
N GLU A 371 -129.28 20.98 155.41
CA GLU A 371 -130.74 20.94 155.60
C GLU A 371 -131.20 20.22 156.88
N GLU A 372 -130.46 19.21 157.35
CA GLU A 372 -130.73 18.55 158.64
C GLU A 372 -130.35 19.46 159.83
N LEU A 373 -129.25 20.21 159.70
CA LEU A 373 -128.75 21.14 160.72
C LEU A 373 -129.68 22.37 160.87
N GLY A 374 -130.26 22.86 159.76
CA GLY A 374 -131.30 23.90 159.79
C GLY A 374 -132.53 23.51 160.60
N LYS A 375 -132.99 22.25 160.50
CA LYS A 375 -134.15 21.74 161.25
C LYS A 375 -133.89 21.66 162.75
N HIS A 376 -132.69 21.25 163.16
CA HIS A 376 -132.30 21.28 164.58
C HIS A 376 -132.13 22.71 165.13
N THR A 377 -131.63 23.64 164.32
CA THR A 377 -131.53 25.06 164.69
C THR A 377 -132.91 25.68 164.95
N GLN A 378 -133.90 25.33 164.12
CA GLN A 378 -135.29 25.82 164.27
C GLN A 378 -136.00 25.20 165.49
N MET A 379 -135.62 23.99 165.90
CA MET A 379 -136.09 23.34 167.14
C MET A 379 -135.54 24.02 168.41
N ILE A 380 -134.28 24.49 168.37
CA ILE A 380 -133.65 25.23 169.47
C ILE A 380 -134.30 26.63 169.65
N ALA A 381 -134.63 27.31 168.55
CA ALA A 381 -135.19 28.66 168.57
C ALA A 381 -136.55 28.80 169.31
N MET A 382 -137.41 27.78 169.24
CA MET A 382 -138.71 27.80 169.94
C MET A 382 -138.61 27.54 171.45
N ILE A 383 -137.62 26.76 171.91
CA ILE A 383 -137.38 26.55 173.35
C ILE A 383 -136.86 27.85 174.01
N HIS A 384 -136.19 28.72 173.25
CA HIS A 384 -135.54 29.92 173.77
C HIS A 384 -136.39 31.21 173.75
N SER A 385 -137.64 31.16 173.27
CA SER A 385 -138.46 32.36 172.99
C SER A 385 -139.65 32.58 173.94
N LEU A 386 -139.56 32.06 175.18
CA LEU A 386 -140.42 32.45 176.32
C LEU A 386 -139.65 33.23 177.40
N SER A 387 -138.40 33.62 177.18
CA SER A 387 -137.58 34.31 178.20
C SER A 387 -136.62 35.37 177.65
N SER A 388 -136.93 36.64 177.93
CA SER A 388 -135.99 37.77 178.16
C SER A 388 -134.81 38.04 177.19
N GLY A 389 -135.04 38.90 176.19
CA GLY A 389 -134.39 40.22 176.15
C GLY A 389 -132.94 40.44 175.60
N LYS A 390 -132.88 41.28 174.54
CA LYS A 390 -131.94 42.41 174.31
C LYS A 390 -130.55 42.19 173.63
N LEU A 391 -130.23 43.15 172.73
CA LEU A 391 -128.90 43.58 172.20
C LEU A 391 -128.20 42.63 171.20
N LYS A 392 -127.31 43.04 170.29
CA LYS A 392 -126.99 44.24 169.46
C LYS A 392 -125.56 43.98 168.88
N SER A 393 -125.17 44.68 167.80
CA SER A 393 -123.79 44.79 167.25
C SER A 393 -123.20 43.57 166.51
N ASP A 394 -122.25 43.67 165.56
CA ASP A 394 -121.96 44.69 164.51
C ASP A 394 -120.87 44.14 163.55
N ALA A 395 -120.60 44.88 162.46
CA ALA A 395 -119.29 45.02 161.78
C ALA A 395 -118.79 44.00 160.71
N THR A 396 -118.77 44.47 159.43
CA THR A 396 -117.63 44.55 158.47
C THR A 396 -116.78 43.31 158.08
N ALA A 397 -116.21 43.16 156.87
CA ALA A 397 -116.31 43.87 155.58
C ALA A 397 -115.47 43.16 154.47
N ASN A 398 -115.68 43.52 153.18
CA ASN A 398 -114.69 43.56 152.07
C ASN A 398 -114.01 42.25 151.58
N LEU A 399 -113.54 42.07 150.32
CA LEU A 399 -113.60 42.87 149.07
C LEU A 399 -113.30 42.00 147.82
N SER A 400 -114.05 42.24 146.72
CA SER A 400 -113.69 42.20 145.27
C SER A 400 -112.93 41.04 144.58
N LEU A 401 -113.55 40.62 143.45
CA LEU A 401 -113.04 39.99 142.20
C LEU A 401 -112.44 38.57 142.26
#